data_AF-Q9FXR2-F1
#
_entry.id   AF-Q9FXR2-F1
#
_cell.length_a   1.000
_cell.length_b   1.000
_cell.length_c   1.000
_cell.angle_alpha   90.00
_cell.angle_beta   90.00
_cell.angle_gamma   90.00
#
_symmetry.space_group_name_H-M   'P 1'
#
loop_
_entity.id
_entity.type
_entity.pdbx_description
1 polymer ?
#
loop_
_entity_poly.entity_id
_entity_poly.type
_entity_poly.pdbx_seq_one_letter_code
_entity_poly.pdbx_strand_id
1 'polypeptide(L)'
;NDDLRRGKPTNHKVYGEDVAVLAGDSLLAFAFEYIATATAGVSPSRILAAIGELAKSIGTEGLVAGQVADIACTGNPNVGLDTLEFIHIHKTAALLEASVVLGAILGGGTDEEVEKLRIFARCIGLL
;
A
#
# COMPACT_ATOMS: atom_id res chain seq x y z
N ASN A 1 8.37 -6.28 -16.76
CA ASN A 1 9.06 -5.55 -17.85
C ASN A 1 8.00 -4.98 -18.77
N ASP A 2 7.15 -4.10 -18.24
CA ASP A 2 6.05 -3.52 -19.02
C ASP A 2 6.57 -2.27 -19.72
N ASP A 3 6.40 -2.18 -21.04
CA ASP A 3 6.82 -1.01 -21.82
C ASP A 3 5.81 0.14 -21.72
N LEU A 4 4.54 -0.19 -21.45
CA LEU A 4 3.44 0.76 -21.34
C LEU A 4 2.66 0.57 -20.03
N ARG A 5 2.20 1.67 -19.43
CA ARG A 5 1.24 1.69 -18.32
C ARG A 5 0.23 2.81 -18.57
N ARG A 6 -1.07 2.50 -18.50
CA ARG A 6 -2.17 3.46 -18.75
C ARG A 6 -2.03 4.19 -20.11
N GLY A 7 -1.62 3.45 -21.15
CA GLY A 7 -1.46 3.98 -22.52
C GLY A 7 -0.25 4.89 -22.74
N LYS A 8 0.65 5.03 -21.74
CA LYS A 8 1.87 5.84 -21.84
C LYS A 8 3.11 4.97 -21.58
N PRO A 9 4.29 5.35 -22.09
CA PRO A 9 5.54 4.67 -21.74
C PRO A 9 5.75 4.64 -20.23
N THR A 10 6.26 3.51 -19.73
CA THR A 10 6.58 3.35 -18.31
C THR A 10 7.77 4.22 -17.90
N ASN A 11 7.88 4.50 -16.59
CA ASN A 11 8.89 5.43 -16.04
C ASN A 11 10.31 5.08 -16.52
N HIS A 12 10.72 3.81 -16.42
CA HIS A 12 12.04 3.36 -16.87
C HIS A 12 12.25 3.43 -18.39
N LYS A 13 11.18 3.39 -19.21
CA LYS A 13 11.29 3.59 -20.66
C LYS A 13 11.52 5.04 -21.06
N VAL A 14 11.06 5.98 -20.25
CA VAL A 14 11.24 7.42 -20.51
C VAL A 14 12.55 7.92 -19.91
N TYR A 15 12.88 7.51 -18.68
CA TYR A 15 13.94 8.11 -17.89
C TYR A 15 15.09 7.16 -17.53
N GLY A 16 15.00 5.88 -17.92
CA GLY A 16 15.98 4.84 -17.56
C GLY A 16 15.66 4.15 -16.23
N GLU A 17 16.23 2.96 -16.02
CA GLU A 17 15.96 2.12 -14.85
C GLU A 17 16.43 2.78 -13.55
N ASP A 18 17.65 3.33 -13.53
CA ASP A 18 18.23 3.98 -12.34
C ASP A 18 17.35 5.11 -11.81
N VAL A 19 16.86 5.97 -12.71
CA VAL A 19 15.97 7.09 -12.36
C VAL A 19 14.61 6.57 -11.89
N ALA A 20 14.09 5.51 -12.51
CA ALA A 20 12.81 4.94 -12.13
C ALA A 20 12.83 4.33 -10.71
N VAL A 21 13.94 3.69 -10.32
CA VAL A 21 14.15 3.18 -8.95
C VAL A 21 14.20 4.34 -7.97
N LEU A 22 15.07 5.34 -8.21
CA LEU A 22 15.22 6.49 -7.30
C LEU A 22 13.94 7.34 -7.19
N ALA A 23 13.16 7.44 -8.26
CA ALA A 23 11.85 8.09 -8.22
C ALA A 23 10.88 7.33 -7.32
N GLY A 24 10.89 5.99 -7.37
CA GLY A 24 10.10 5.14 -6.48
C GLY A 24 10.47 5.34 -5.01
N ASP A 25 11.78 5.28 -4.69
CA ASP A 25 12.29 5.48 -3.34
C ASP A 25 11.96 6.88 -2.80
N SER A 26 12.07 7.90 -3.66
CA SER A 26 11.74 9.27 -3.32
C SER A 26 10.24 9.45 -3.04
N LEU A 27 9.36 8.83 -3.84
CA LEU A 27 7.92 8.88 -3.61
C LEU A 27 7.53 8.18 -2.30
N LEU A 28 8.20 7.07 -1.96
CA LEU A 28 7.99 6.36 -0.70
C LEU A 28 8.38 7.23 0.49
N ALA A 29 9.57 7.83 0.47
CA ALA A 29 10.02 8.74 1.54
C ALA A 29 9.10 9.96 1.67
N PHE A 30 8.73 10.56 0.53
CA PHE A 30 7.89 11.74 0.49
C PHE A 30 6.47 11.47 1.03
N ALA A 31 5.93 10.27 0.87
CA ALA A 31 4.62 9.93 1.43
C ALA A 31 4.59 10.10 2.96
N PHE A 32 5.62 9.65 3.66
CA PHE A 32 5.72 9.81 5.12
C PHE A 32 5.99 11.26 5.53
N GLU A 33 6.90 11.93 4.83
CA GLU A 33 7.19 13.35 5.06
C GLU A 33 5.92 14.20 4.91
N TYR A 34 5.15 13.96 3.85
CA TYR A 34 3.94 14.71 3.55
C TYR A 34 2.87 14.51 4.63
N ILE A 35 2.66 13.28 5.11
CA ILE A 35 1.74 13.03 6.23
C ILE A 35 2.20 13.76 7.49
N ALA A 36 3.50 13.70 7.81
CA ALA A 36 4.05 14.29 9.03
C ALA A 36 4.01 15.83 9.03
N THR A 37 4.22 16.47 7.87
CA THR A 37 4.46 17.91 7.78
C THR A 37 3.28 18.71 7.23
N ALA A 38 2.46 18.11 6.35
CA ALA A 38 1.35 18.80 5.70
C ALA A 38 -0.01 18.57 6.39
N THR A 39 -0.13 17.55 7.25
CA THR A 39 -1.38 17.29 7.99
C THR A 39 -1.59 18.36 9.05
N ALA A 40 -2.69 19.09 8.96
CA ALA A 40 -3.07 20.17 9.88
C ALA A 40 -4.40 19.87 10.58
N GLY A 41 -4.63 20.47 11.75
CA GLY A 41 -5.89 20.32 12.50
C GLY A 41 -6.07 18.95 13.18
N VAL A 42 -5.03 18.11 13.20
CA VAL A 42 -5.03 16.76 13.79
C VAL A 42 -3.98 16.70 14.90
N SER A 43 -4.25 15.95 15.98
CA SER A 43 -3.28 15.81 17.07
C SER A 43 -2.02 15.04 16.62
N PRO A 44 -0.83 15.38 17.15
CA PRO A 44 0.40 14.65 16.81
C PRO A 44 0.31 13.13 17.05
N SER A 45 -0.43 12.71 18.07
CA SER A 45 -0.69 11.29 18.36
C SER A 45 -1.42 10.55 17.22
N ARG A 46 -2.39 11.21 16.58
CA ARG A 46 -3.15 10.63 15.45
C ARG A 46 -2.33 10.62 14.16
N ILE A 47 -1.52 11.65 13.93
CA ILE A 47 -0.57 11.68 12.81
C ILE A 47 0.45 10.53 12.96
N LEU A 48 1.00 10.33 14.17
CA LEU A 48 1.92 9.24 14.44
C LEU A 48 1.26 7.87 14.25
N ALA A 49 0.02 7.70 14.71
CA ALA A 49 -0.73 6.47 14.49
C ALA A 49 -0.96 6.19 12.99
N ALA A 50 -1.32 7.21 12.21
CA ALA A 50 -1.49 7.10 10.76
C ALA A 50 -0.19 6.73 10.03
N ILE A 51 0.95 7.32 10.44
CA ILE A 51 2.28 6.97 9.91
C ILE A 51 2.63 5.51 10.23
N GLY A 52 2.41 5.08 11.48
CA GLY A 52 2.65 3.70 11.90
C GLY A 52 1.79 2.69 11.14
N GLU A 53 0.51 3.01 10.94
CA GLU A 53 -0.40 2.21 10.14
C GLU A 53 0.09 2.07 8.70
N LEU A 54 0.41 3.20 8.03
CA LEU A 54 0.91 3.17 6.65
C LEU A 54 2.19 2.33 6.53
N ALA A 55 3.13 2.52 7.45
CA ALA A 55 4.39 1.78 7.48
C ALA A 55 4.16 0.27 7.59
N LYS A 56 3.23 -0.16 8.45
CA LYS A 56 2.85 -1.57 8.58
C LYS A 56 2.22 -2.09 7.30
N SER A 57 1.26 -1.38 6.73
CA SER A 57 0.51 -1.82 5.54
C SER A 57 1.37 -1.92 4.27
N ILE A 58 2.43 -1.13 4.14
CA ILE A 58 3.32 -1.20 2.97
C ILE A 58 4.57 -2.06 3.20
N GLY A 59 4.85 -2.44 4.45
CA GLY A 59 6.04 -3.16 4.85
C GLY A 59 5.99 -4.67 4.59
N THR A 60 6.78 -5.41 5.36
CA THR A 60 6.99 -6.87 5.23
C THR A 60 5.78 -7.72 5.60
N GLU A 61 4.76 -7.13 6.21
CA GLU A 61 3.49 -7.80 6.54
C GLU A 61 2.34 -7.36 5.62
N GLY A 62 2.62 -6.54 4.60
CA GLY A 62 1.60 -5.94 3.74
C GLY A 62 2.03 -5.95 2.27
N LEU A 63 1.97 -4.79 1.63
CA LEU A 63 2.17 -4.62 0.18
C LEU A 63 3.41 -5.35 -0.35
N VAL A 64 4.56 -5.18 0.31
CA VAL A 64 5.82 -5.80 -0.14
C VAL A 64 5.76 -7.32 -0.04
N ALA A 65 5.15 -7.90 1.00
CA ALA A 65 4.98 -9.35 1.09
C ALA A 65 4.15 -9.92 -0.07
N GLY A 66 3.05 -9.24 -0.42
CA GLY A 66 2.21 -9.63 -1.55
C GLY A 66 2.95 -9.53 -2.88
N GLN A 67 3.76 -8.48 -3.08
CA GLN A 67 4.59 -8.32 -4.28
C GLN A 67 5.67 -9.40 -4.40
N VAL A 68 6.36 -9.72 -3.30
CA VAL A 68 7.40 -10.77 -3.28
C VAL A 68 6.78 -12.14 -3.57
N ALA A 69 5.65 -12.47 -2.94
CA ALA A 69 4.94 -13.73 -3.18
C ALA A 69 4.47 -13.87 -4.64
N ASP A 70 3.96 -12.79 -5.24
CA ASP A 70 3.54 -12.75 -6.63
C ASP A 70 4.70 -12.99 -7.62
N ILE A 71 5.85 -12.34 -7.38
CA ILE A 71 7.07 -12.56 -8.17
C ILE A 71 7.52 -14.03 -8.05
N ALA A 72 7.54 -14.58 -6.83
CA ALA A 72 7.96 -15.96 -6.59
C ALA A 72 7.02 -16.99 -7.25
N CYS A 73 5.74 -16.65 -7.43
CA CYS A 73 4.75 -17.50 -8.08
C CYS A 73 4.67 -17.29 -9.60
N THR A 74 5.32 -16.26 -10.15
CA THR A 74 5.26 -15.94 -11.58
C THR A 74 5.82 -17.10 -12.41
N GLY A 75 5.00 -17.65 -13.32
CA GLY A 75 5.38 -18.79 -14.17
C GLY A 75 5.17 -20.16 -13.53
N ASN A 76 4.66 -20.24 -12.30
CA ASN A 76 4.26 -21.49 -11.67
C ASN A 76 2.80 -21.82 -12.01
N PRO A 77 2.50 -22.95 -12.69
CA PRO A 77 1.12 -23.34 -13.01
C PRO A 77 0.34 -23.93 -11.82
N ASN A 78 1.01 -24.25 -10.71
CA ASN A 78 0.45 -24.97 -9.56
C ASN A 78 0.35 -24.08 -8.32
N VAL A 79 -0.23 -22.89 -8.46
CA VAL A 79 -0.46 -21.99 -7.31
C VAL A 79 -1.81 -22.34 -6.67
N GLY A 80 -1.77 -22.74 -5.40
CA GLY A 80 -2.98 -23.06 -4.64
C GLY A 80 -3.82 -21.82 -4.29
N LEU A 81 -5.10 -22.03 -3.98
CA LEU A 81 -6.03 -20.96 -3.62
C LEU A 81 -5.52 -20.13 -2.43
N ASP A 82 -5.00 -20.77 -1.39
CA ASP A 82 -4.48 -20.08 -0.19
C ASP A 82 -3.33 -19.10 -0.54
N THR A 83 -2.48 -19.48 -1.49
CA THR A 83 -1.38 -18.63 -1.96
C THR A 83 -1.89 -17.48 -2.83
N LEU A 84 -2.87 -17.72 -3.70
CA LEU A 84 -3.52 -16.66 -4.48
C LEU A 84 -4.23 -15.65 -3.57
N GLU A 85 -4.97 -16.13 -2.58
CA GLU A 85 -5.62 -15.28 -1.59
C GLU A 85 -4.60 -14.46 -0.81
N PHE A 86 -3.49 -15.07 -0.36
CA PHE A 86 -2.39 -14.35 0.27
C PHE A 86 -1.86 -13.22 -0.62
N ILE A 87 -1.60 -13.50 -1.91
CA ILE A 87 -1.13 -12.49 -2.86
C ILE A 87 -2.16 -11.35 -2.99
N HIS A 88 -3.44 -11.64 -3.17
CA HIS A 88 -4.48 -10.62 -3.34
C HIS A 88 -4.66 -9.74 -2.11
N ILE A 89 -4.72 -10.35 -0.91
CA ILE A 89 -4.83 -9.64 0.36
C ILE A 89 -3.66 -8.67 0.54
N HIS A 90 -2.44 -9.14 0.31
CA HIS A 90 -1.26 -8.35 0.63
C HIS A 90 -0.90 -7.35 -0.47
N LYS A 91 -0.99 -7.74 -1.76
CA LYS A 91 -0.59 -6.89 -2.89
C LYS A 91 -1.60 -5.77 -3.18
N THR A 92 -2.89 -6.04 -2.96
CA THR A 92 -3.98 -5.12 -3.32
C THR A 92 -4.74 -4.63 -2.09
N ALA A 93 -5.27 -5.54 -1.27
CA ALA A 93 -6.16 -5.15 -0.18
C ALA A 93 -5.44 -4.33 0.91
N ALA A 94 -4.18 -4.64 1.22
CA ALA A 94 -3.41 -3.95 2.25
C ALA A 94 -3.34 -2.43 2.06
N LEU A 95 -3.18 -1.94 0.83
CA LEU A 95 -3.10 -0.50 0.57
C LEU A 95 -4.48 0.17 0.55
N LEU A 96 -5.53 -0.55 0.14
CA LEU A 96 -6.91 -0.08 0.26
C LEU A 96 -7.33 0.04 1.72
N GLU A 97 -6.99 -0.97 2.52
CA GLU A 97 -7.16 -0.97 3.98
C GLU A 97 -6.46 0.22 4.63
N ALA A 98 -5.18 0.43 4.33
CA ALA A 98 -4.43 1.58 4.81
C ALA A 98 -5.13 2.90 4.45
N SER A 99 -5.56 3.06 3.20
CA SER A 99 -6.20 4.29 2.72
C SER A 99 -7.45 4.64 3.53
N VAL A 100 -8.28 3.64 3.85
CA VAL A 100 -9.50 3.83 4.64
C VAL A 100 -9.17 4.07 6.11
N VAL A 101 -8.29 3.25 6.71
CA VAL A 101 -7.92 3.34 8.12
C VAL A 101 -7.23 4.67 8.45
N LEU A 102 -6.32 5.14 7.59
CA LEU A 102 -5.68 6.44 7.75
C LEU A 102 -6.71 7.57 7.84
N GLY A 103 -7.72 7.55 6.95
CA GLY A 103 -8.82 8.52 6.98
C GLY A 103 -9.61 8.47 8.30
N ALA A 104 -9.91 7.27 8.79
CA ALA A 104 -10.63 7.07 10.05
C ALA A 104 -9.82 7.59 11.26
N ILE A 105 -8.54 7.25 11.35
CA ILE A 105 -7.64 7.69 12.42
C ILE A 105 -7.51 9.22 12.41
N LEU A 106 -7.21 9.81 11.25
CA LEU A 106 -7.04 11.26 11.12
C LEU A 106 -8.36 12.01 11.40
N GLY A 107 -9.49 11.44 10.96
CA GLY A 107 -10.83 11.95 11.23
C GLY A 107 -11.26 11.87 12.70
N GLY A 108 -10.51 11.15 13.55
CA GLY A 108 -10.85 10.98 14.96
C GLY A 108 -11.92 9.93 15.22
N GLY A 109 -12.04 8.94 14.33
CA GLY A 109 -12.87 7.77 14.57
C GLY A 109 -12.41 6.99 15.80
N THR A 110 -13.35 6.32 16.44
CA THR A 110 -13.09 5.39 17.55
C THR A 110 -12.41 4.11 17.05
N ASP A 111 -11.77 3.37 17.96
CA ASP A 111 -11.13 2.08 17.62
C ASP A 111 -12.12 1.10 16.97
N GLU A 112 -13.39 1.12 17.41
CA GLU A 112 -14.45 0.28 16.84
C GLU A 112 -14.79 0.68 15.40
N GLU A 113 -14.88 1.98 15.10
CA GLU A 113 -15.14 2.48 13.75
C GLU A 113 -13.97 2.20 12.81
N VAL A 114 -12.74 2.39 13.31
CA VAL A 114 -11.52 2.06 12.58
C VAL A 114 -11.51 0.57 12.20
N GLU A 115 -11.84 -0.32 13.13
CA GLU A 115 -11.83 -1.76 12.86
C GLU A 115 -12.95 -2.20 11.90
N LYS A 116 -14.16 -1.62 12.02
CA LYS A 116 -15.25 -1.88 11.04
C LYS A 116 -14.84 -1.45 9.63
N LEU A 117 -14.20 -0.29 9.51
CA LEU A 117 -13.71 0.23 8.24
C LEU A 117 -12.54 -0.60 7.68
N ARG A 118 -11.68 -1.14 8.56
CA ARG A 118 -10.62 -2.08 8.19
C ARG A 118 -11.19 -3.34 7.53
N ILE A 119 -12.17 -3.98 8.18
CA ILE A 119 -12.85 -5.17 7.65
C ILE A 119 -13.51 -4.87 6.30
N PHE A 120 -14.23 -3.75 6.21
CA PHE A 120 -14.85 -3.29 4.96
C PHE A 120 -13.82 -3.17 3.82
N ALA A 121 -12.70 -2.49 4.07
CA ALA A 121 -11.68 -2.27 3.07
C ALA A 121 -11.00 -3.58 2.63
N ARG A 122 -10.77 -4.50 3.58
CA ARG A 122 -10.22 -5.83 3.30
C ARG A 122 -11.16 -6.66 2.42
N CYS A 123 -12.47 -6.63 2.68
CA CYS A 123 -13.46 -7.30 1.83
C CYS A 123 -13.48 -6.74 0.41
N ILE A 124 -13.44 -5.41 0.26
CA ILE A 124 -13.40 -4.76 -1.07
C ILE A 124 -12.09 -5.05 -1.80
N GLY A 125 -10.98 -5.14 -1.08
CA GLY A 125 -9.69 -5.44 -1.69
C GLY A 125 -9.53 -6.89 -2.18
N LEU A 126 -10.41 -7.80 -1.74
CA LEU A 126 -10.43 -9.20 -2.17
C LEU A 126 -11.52 -9.48 -3.24
N LEU A 127 -12.45 -8.55 -3.44
CA LEU A 127 -13.51 -8.58 -4.46
C LEU A 127 -12.94 -8.49 -5.88
#